data_AF-A0A0K6FRV6-F1
#
_entry.id   AF-A0A0K6FRV6-F1
#
_cell.length_a   1.000
_cell.length_b   1.000
_cell.length_c   1.000
_cell.angle_alpha   90.00
_cell.angle_beta   90.00
_cell.angle_gamma   90.00
#
_symmetry.space_group_name_H-M   'P 1'
#
loop_
_entity.id
_entity.type
_entity.pdbx_description
1 polymer ?
#
loop_
_entity_poly.entity_id
_entity_poly.type
_entity_poly.pdbx_seq_one_letter_code
_entity_poly.pdbx_strand_id
1 'polypeptide(L)'
;MNVQPQSDWGQTIDQYTQVYDSSDAKRRTNLVVEVESPAQAAIARICKLTLNRSNPGVTLSDLKSILELSHSTSSYSFFASPSLVSGCIRLMTTIRVSGKASPFSYEYGYLCFRTMTIALGMCLLKNNSESHLDLVNMYMMGDTETELSPIEIVSTFAAMAVDKAIEHASNPGTETYNCIIGWSHFSEHPNKQDAVSRTEAGTLLAILWDDREMFLKAMANTVSPGLSPVVYLLWRYVVYESYLKGSLGPQSAKLMIPFVEIFRRSYLTIGLDQRRPFQLLAAVNFRDSLIWNNSPKHNHLDDSVQIIRAYNNQIWQHDNVFGAPDLNDILEFIRQHLIPGCDDEIPCLVQATVYQLWKYFIDASGQESHEKLSVLKNICGALISLGEILKSIAERPVKPTAATQIVEVVAEGGLLGLVGRLLLCMKPTVNQLFPASSDPSLRNGSLFHISDALFNIISYLAPNQVLDEYFKPYELDWWKYLQHLQFLQQSTAGLPHASTFYALAIEDLNTYVHGVMKKCIAVQGAKHWIGFPTETILETVPIPQVAFADSSDLLLTGIKNSFDLL
;
A
#
# COMPACT_ATOMS: atom_id res chain seq x y z
N MET A 1 39.08 -9.01 2.88
CA MET A 1 39.29 -10.09 1.89
C MET A 1 38.17 -9.98 0.87
N ASN A 2 38.51 -9.64 -0.38
CA ASN A 2 37.55 -9.56 -1.49
C ASN A 2 37.14 -10.98 -1.89
N VAL A 3 35.88 -11.34 -1.69
CA VAL A 3 35.31 -12.58 -2.25
C VAL A 3 34.97 -12.28 -3.70
N GLN A 4 35.68 -12.90 -4.65
CA GLN A 4 35.31 -12.85 -6.07
C GLN A 4 33.89 -13.42 -6.23
N PRO A 5 33.01 -12.80 -7.04
CA PRO A 5 31.77 -13.45 -7.46
C PRO A 5 32.13 -14.78 -8.12
N GLN A 6 31.60 -15.89 -7.59
CA GLN A 6 31.71 -17.17 -8.29
C GLN A 6 31.04 -16.99 -9.66
N SER A 7 31.74 -17.35 -10.74
CA SER A 7 31.22 -17.29 -12.12
C SER A 7 29.85 -17.98 -12.29
N ASP A 8 29.50 -18.83 -11.35
CA ASP A 8 28.38 -19.76 -11.41
C ASP A 8 27.07 -19.16 -10.86
N TRP A 9 27.10 -17.97 -10.24
CA TRP A 9 25.89 -17.30 -9.72
C TRP A 9 25.14 -16.46 -10.76
N GLY A 10 25.72 -16.29 -11.96
CA GLY A 10 25.09 -15.60 -13.07
C GLY A 10 25.20 -14.08 -12.99
N GLN A 11 24.20 -13.41 -13.57
CA GLN A 11 24.15 -11.96 -13.71
C GLN A 11 23.93 -11.26 -12.36
N THR A 12 24.39 -10.00 -12.24
CA THR A 12 24.12 -9.15 -11.07
C THR A 12 22.70 -8.60 -11.10
N ILE A 13 22.20 -8.08 -9.97
CA ILE A 13 20.85 -7.48 -9.89
C ILE A 13 20.54 -6.43 -10.97
N ASP A 14 21.49 -5.54 -11.28
CA ASP A 14 21.27 -4.50 -12.31
C ASP A 14 21.14 -5.08 -13.73
N GLN A 15 21.62 -6.30 -13.95
CA GLN A 15 21.62 -6.99 -15.22
C GLN A 15 20.40 -7.90 -15.36
N TYR A 16 20.16 -8.79 -14.38
CA TYR A 16 19.09 -9.79 -14.51
C TYR A 16 17.69 -9.16 -14.43
N THR A 17 17.54 -8.03 -13.73
CA THR A 17 16.25 -7.33 -13.64
C THR A 17 15.78 -6.85 -15.01
N GLN A 18 16.69 -6.58 -15.94
CA GLN A 18 16.37 -6.25 -17.34
C GLN A 18 15.96 -7.48 -18.17
N VAL A 19 16.38 -8.69 -17.75
CA VAL A 19 16.07 -9.95 -18.46
C VAL A 19 14.70 -10.48 -18.06
N TYR A 20 14.32 -10.32 -16.78
CA TYR A 20 13.08 -10.87 -16.21
C TYR A 20 11.98 -9.82 -16.04
N ASP A 21 11.87 -8.92 -17.01
CA ASP A 21 10.85 -7.88 -17.03
C ASP A 21 9.45 -8.43 -17.39
N SER A 22 8.46 -7.53 -17.51
CA SER A 22 7.08 -7.89 -17.83
C SER A 22 6.88 -8.51 -19.21
N SER A 23 7.84 -8.35 -20.13
CA SER A 23 7.78 -8.97 -21.46
C SER A 23 8.09 -10.46 -21.41
N ASP A 24 8.92 -10.91 -20.47
CA ASP A 24 9.26 -12.32 -20.29
C ASP A 24 8.09 -13.12 -19.68
N ALA A 25 7.38 -12.55 -18.70
CA ALA A 25 6.27 -13.23 -18.04
C ALA A 25 5.06 -13.50 -18.97
N LYS A 26 4.83 -12.66 -19.98
CA LYS A 26 3.73 -12.82 -20.95
C LYS A 26 3.97 -13.95 -21.97
N ARG A 27 5.15 -14.58 -21.97
CA ARG A 27 5.42 -15.70 -22.87
C ARG A 27 4.59 -16.91 -22.48
N ARG A 28 3.77 -17.38 -23.43
CA ARG A 28 3.14 -18.71 -23.39
C ARG A 28 3.91 -19.62 -24.32
N THR A 29 4.30 -20.78 -23.80
CA THR A 29 5.09 -21.73 -24.58
C THR A 29 4.45 -23.11 -24.48
N ASN A 30 4.07 -23.67 -25.62
CA ASN A 30 3.80 -25.10 -25.70
C ASN A 30 5.15 -25.80 -25.59
N LEU A 31 5.49 -26.26 -24.39
CA LEU A 31 6.78 -26.90 -24.16
C LEU A 31 6.85 -28.23 -24.91
N VAL A 32 7.97 -28.43 -25.60
CA VAL A 32 8.33 -29.72 -26.19
C VAL A 32 8.92 -30.59 -25.08
N VAL A 33 8.71 -31.91 -25.16
CA VAL A 33 9.25 -32.94 -24.22
C VAL A 33 10.76 -32.74 -23.92
N GLU A 34 11.51 -32.17 -24.86
CA GLU A 34 12.94 -31.87 -24.73
C GLU A 34 13.29 -30.84 -23.66
N VAL A 35 12.38 -29.90 -23.33
CA VAL A 35 12.57 -28.91 -22.25
C VAL A 35 12.05 -29.44 -20.91
N GLU A 36 11.00 -30.26 -20.93
CA GLU A 36 10.39 -30.81 -19.72
C GLU A 36 11.31 -31.79 -18.98
N SER A 37 12.03 -32.64 -19.71
CA SER A 37 12.88 -33.67 -19.10
C SER A 37 14.08 -33.10 -18.30
N PRO A 38 14.88 -32.14 -18.83
CA PRO A 38 15.93 -31.48 -18.07
C PRO A 38 15.43 -30.77 -16.81
N ALA A 39 14.29 -30.07 -16.92
CA ALA A 39 13.72 -29.32 -15.82
C ALA A 39 13.16 -30.21 -14.71
N GLN A 40 12.50 -31.32 -15.05
CA GLN A 40 12.08 -32.33 -14.07
C GLN A 40 13.29 -32.97 -13.36
N ALA A 41 14.36 -33.26 -14.10
CA ALA A 41 15.59 -33.78 -13.51
C ALA A 41 16.23 -32.76 -12.55
N ALA A 42 16.18 -31.47 -12.90
CA ALA A 42 16.62 -30.37 -12.04
C ALA A 42 15.77 -30.26 -10.76
N ILE A 43 14.43 -30.28 -10.86
CA ILE A 43 13.53 -30.33 -9.69
C ILE A 43 13.88 -31.51 -8.79
N ALA A 44 14.07 -32.70 -9.37
CA ALA A 44 14.45 -33.89 -8.61
C ALA A 44 15.81 -33.75 -7.91
N ARG A 45 16.78 -33.02 -8.49
CA ARG A 45 18.05 -32.69 -7.83
C ARG A 45 17.84 -31.76 -6.63
N ILE A 46 17.06 -30.70 -6.80
CA ILE A 46 16.75 -29.73 -5.74
C ILE A 46 16.03 -30.42 -4.57
N CYS A 47 15.02 -31.25 -4.86
CA CYS A 47 14.27 -31.99 -3.84
C CYS A 47 15.12 -32.98 -3.02
N LYS A 48 16.28 -33.41 -3.54
CA LYS A 48 17.20 -34.35 -2.86
C LYS A 48 18.27 -33.64 -2.03
N LEU A 49 18.32 -32.31 -2.03
CA LEU A 49 19.31 -31.57 -1.25
C LEU A 49 19.13 -31.84 0.25
N THR A 50 20.21 -32.23 0.92
CA THR A 50 20.27 -32.44 2.37
C THR A 50 21.19 -31.41 3.02
N LEU A 51 20.93 -31.09 4.29
CA LEU A 51 21.63 -30.03 5.06
C LEU A 51 23.16 -30.15 5.11
N ASN A 52 23.73 -31.33 4.81
CA ASN A 52 25.13 -31.66 5.10
C ASN A 52 26.08 -31.68 3.88
N ARG A 53 25.62 -31.33 2.67
CA ARG A 53 26.49 -31.39 1.46
C ARG A 53 26.73 -30.01 0.87
N SER A 54 27.96 -29.53 1.03
CA SER A 54 28.54 -28.41 0.30
C SER A 54 28.90 -28.81 -1.13
N ASN A 55 27.88 -28.96 -1.98
CA ASN A 55 27.89 -28.66 -3.42
C ASN A 55 26.53 -29.08 -3.99
N PRO A 56 25.58 -28.17 -4.25
CA PRO A 56 24.42 -28.55 -5.03
C PRO A 56 24.91 -28.57 -6.48
N GLY A 57 24.96 -29.74 -7.11
CA GLY A 57 25.14 -29.85 -8.57
C GLY A 57 23.95 -29.28 -9.37
N VAL A 58 23.29 -28.26 -8.82
CA VAL A 58 22.19 -27.49 -9.39
C VAL A 58 22.81 -26.24 -10.00
N THR A 59 22.85 -26.20 -11.32
CA THR A 59 23.47 -25.11 -12.08
C THR A 59 22.49 -23.96 -12.30
N LEU A 60 22.97 -22.80 -12.75
CA LEU A 60 22.10 -21.73 -13.21
C LEU A 60 21.21 -22.16 -14.39
N SER A 61 21.73 -23.01 -15.29
CA SER A 61 20.95 -23.58 -16.40
C SER A 61 19.79 -24.43 -15.90
N ASP A 62 20.00 -25.19 -14.82
CA ASP A 62 18.94 -26.00 -14.20
C ASP A 62 17.79 -25.12 -13.72
N LEU A 63 18.09 -24.00 -13.05
CA LEU A 63 17.09 -23.06 -12.55
C LEU A 63 16.34 -22.36 -13.69
N LYS A 64 17.04 -22.02 -14.79
CA LYS A 64 16.41 -21.45 -16.00
C LYS A 64 15.44 -22.42 -16.64
N SER A 65 15.83 -23.69 -16.81
CA SER A 65 14.92 -24.72 -17.34
C SER A 65 13.71 -24.96 -16.42
N ILE A 66 13.88 -24.86 -15.10
CA ILE A 66 12.74 -24.92 -14.17
C ILE A 66 11.82 -23.71 -14.36
N LEU A 67 12.37 -22.50 -14.51
CA LEU A 67 11.54 -21.31 -14.76
C LEU A 67 10.79 -21.43 -16.09
N GLU A 68 11.40 -22.00 -17.13
CA GLU A 68 10.74 -22.29 -18.41
C GLU A 68 9.49 -23.17 -18.24
N LEU A 69 9.48 -24.13 -17.30
CA LEU A 69 8.29 -24.91 -16.97
C LEU A 69 7.11 -24.06 -16.49
N SER A 70 7.36 -22.91 -15.85
CA SER A 70 6.29 -22.02 -15.38
C SER A 70 5.52 -21.35 -16.53
N HIS A 71 6.02 -21.40 -17.76
CA HIS A 71 5.30 -20.94 -18.94
C HIS A 71 4.38 -22.01 -19.55
N SER A 72 4.38 -23.23 -18.99
CA SER A 72 3.55 -24.34 -19.45
C SER A 72 2.45 -24.67 -18.44
N THR A 73 1.22 -24.70 -18.92
CA THR A 73 0.02 -25.03 -18.14
C THR A 73 0.04 -26.47 -17.61
N SER A 74 0.62 -27.42 -18.34
CA SER A 74 0.68 -28.84 -17.95
C SER A 74 1.73 -29.14 -16.86
N SER A 75 2.67 -28.22 -16.63
CA SER A 75 3.87 -28.47 -15.83
C SER A 75 3.74 -28.08 -14.35
N TYR A 76 2.65 -27.42 -13.96
CA TYR A 76 2.49 -26.91 -12.60
C TYR A 76 2.39 -27.98 -11.51
N SER A 77 1.95 -29.19 -11.88
CA SER A 77 1.95 -30.34 -10.96
C SER A 77 3.34 -30.68 -10.42
N PHE A 78 4.41 -30.39 -11.17
CA PHE A 78 5.80 -30.61 -10.73
C PHE A 78 6.24 -29.65 -9.62
N PHE A 79 5.61 -28.48 -9.51
CA PHE A 79 5.91 -27.48 -8.49
C PHE A 79 5.23 -27.78 -7.14
N ALA A 80 4.19 -28.62 -7.10
CA ALA A 80 3.44 -28.94 -5.89
C ALA A 80 4.19 -29.91 -4.93
N SER A 81 5.45 -29.61 -4.62
CA SER A 81 6.35 -30.42 -3.82
C SER A 81 6.98 -29.61 -2.66
N PRO A 82 6.71 -29.98 -1.39
CA PRO A 82 7.34 -29.33 -0.24
C PRO A 82 8.87 -29.42 -0.23
N SER A 83 9.42 -30.52 -0.76
CA SER A 83 10.86 -30.71 -0.88
C SER A 83 11.51 -29.72 -1.85
N LEU A 84 10.77 -29.23 -2.85
CA LEU A 84 11.24 -28.19 -3.76
C LEU A 84 11.36 -26.85 -3.03
N VAL A 85 10.35 -26.49 -2.23
CA VAL A 85 10.36 -25.27 -1.40
C VAL A 85 11.57 -25.29 -0.45
N SER A 86 11.74 -26.39 0.28
CA SER A 86 12.87 -26.64 1.18
C SER A 86 14.23 -26.54 0.47
N GLY A 87 14.36 -27.20 -0.68
CA GLY A 87 15.58 -27.19 -1.48
C GLY A 87 15.97 -25.79 -1.95
N CYS A 88 15.00 -25.00 -2.46
CA CYS A 88 15.24 -23.63 -2.88
C CYS A 88 15.65 -22.70 -1.72
N ILE A 89 15.03 -22.85 -0.53
CA ILE A 89 15.45 -22.10 0.67
C ILE A 89 16.92 -22.40 0.99
N ARG A 90 17.32 -23.68 0.94
CA ARG A 90 18.71 -24.09 1.19
C ARG A 90 19.67 -23.51 0.15
N LEU A 91 19.31 -23.53 -1.13
CA LEU A 91 20.12 -22.93 -2.19
C LEU A 91 20.34 -21.43 -1.96
N MET A 92 19.30 -20.69 -1.56
CA MET A 92 19.44 -19.26 -1.23
C MET A 92 20.43 -19.01 -0.10
N THR A 93 20.53 -19.89 0.91
CA THR A 93 21.50 -19.73 2.01
C THR A 93 22.97 -19.83 1.57
N THR A 94 23.24 -20.39 0.39
CA THR A 94 24.59 -20.58 -0.13
C THR A 94 25.19 -19.31 -0.74
N ILE A 95 24.35 -18.36 -1.15
CA ILE A 95 24.80 -17.12 -1.76
C ILE A 95 25.12 -16.12 -0.65
N ARG A 96 26.41 -15.82 -0.52
CA ARG A 96 26.92 -14.90 0.48
C ARG A 96 27.83 -13.85 -0.13
N VAL A 97 27.53 -12.58 0.13
CA VAL A 97 28.37 -11.44 -0.23
C VAL A 97 28.95 -10.87 1.05
N SER A 98 30.28 -10.82 1.13
CA SER A 98 30.99 -10.34 2.33
C SER A 98 30.55 -11.04 3.63
N GLY A 99 30.22 -12.34 3.54
CA GLY A 99 29.80 -13.17 4.68
C GLY A 99 28.31 -13.12 5.03
N LYS A 100 27.55 -12.16 4.49
CA LYS A 100 26.10 -12.02 4.70
C LYS A 100 25.32 -12.73 3.60
N ALA A 101 24.16 -13.30 3.94
CA ALA A 101 23.26 -13.87 2.94
C ALA A 101 22.81 -12.76 1.98
N SER A 102 22.94 -12.99 0.67
CA SER A 102 22.48 -12.02 -0.32
C SER A 102 22.02 -12.70 -1.62
N PRO A 103 20.96 -13.53 -1.56
CA PRO A 103 20.49 -14.25 -2.73
C PRO A 103 20.01 -13.36 -3.87
N PHE A 104 19.53 -12.13 -3.60
CA PHE A 104 19.04 -11.23 -4.64
C PHE A 104 20.15 -10.41 -5.29
N SER A 105 21.38 -10.41 -4.77
CA SER A 105 22.49 -9.78 -5.48
C SER A 105 22.79 -10.43 -6.83
N TYR A 106 22.40 -11.70 -7.02
CA TYR A 106 22.70 -12.48 -8.22
C TYR A 106 21.49 -13.29 -8.71
N GLU A 107 21.49 -13.53 -10.01
CA GLU A 107 20.43 -14.23 -10.76
C GLU A 107 20.08 -15.59 -10.16
N TYR A 108 21.08 -16.38 -9.74
CA TYR A 108 20.85 -17.71 -9.16
C TYR A 108 19.92 -17.69 -7.95
N GLY A 109 20.13 -16.77 -7.01
CA GLY A 109 19.33 -16.71 -5.78
C GLY A 109 17.94 -16.15 -6.03
N TYR A 110 17.84 -15.16 -6.92
CA TYR A 110 16.56 -14.68 -7.42
C TYR A 110 15.72 -15.81 -8.07
N LEU A 111 16.31 -16.63 -8.93
CA LEU A 111 15.62 -17.78 -9.54
C LEU A 111 15.21 -18.82 -8.49
N CYS A 112 16.06 -19.10 -7.50
CA CYS A 112 15.69 -19.95 -6.38
C CYS A 112 14.46 -19.39 -5.63
N PHE A 113 14.42 -18.08 -5.37
CA PHE A 113 13.29 -17.43 -4.72
C PHE A 113 12.01 -17.51 -5.57
N ARG A 114 12.10 -17.30 -6.89
CA ARG A 114 10.94 -17.43 -7.78
C ARG A 114 10.39 -18.86 -7.80
N THR A 115 11.25 -19.86 -8.02
CA THR A 115 10.85 -21.27 -8.00
C THR A 115 10.22 -21.65 -6.66
N MET A 116 10.82 -21.19 -5.55
CA MET A 116 10.31 -21.40 -4.20
C MET A 116 8.90 -20.82 -4.04
N THR A 117 8.68 -19.59 -4.52
CA THR A 117 7.39 -18.90 -4.41
C THR A 117 6.29 -19.63 -5.18
N ILE A 118 6.58 -20.06 -6.43
CA ILE A 118 5.65 -20.85 -7.24
C ILE A 118 5.34 -22.18 -6.54
N ALA A 119 6.39 -22.90 -6.09
CA ALA A 119 6.23 -24.18 -5.40
C ALA A 119 5.41 -24.05 -4.11
N LEU A 120 5.64 -22.99 -3.33
CA LEU A 120 4.88 -22.69 -2.14
C LEU A 120 3.40 -22.43 -2.46
N GLY A 121 3.10 -21.58 -3.45
CA GLY A 121 1.74 -21.33 -3.91
C GLY A 121 1.01 -22.63 -4.31
N MET A 122 1.69 -23.50 -5.07
CA MET A 122 1.15 -24.79 -5.47
C MET A 122 0.97 -25.76 -4.29
N CYS A 123 1.88 -25.77 -3.32
CA CYS A 123 1.70 -26.53 -2.09
C CYS A 123 0.50 -26.03 -1.27
N LEU A 124 0.32 -24.71 -1.14
CA LEU A 124 -0.84 -24.15 -0.45
C LEU A 124 -2.14 -24.44 -1.20
N LEU A 125 -2.15 -24.42 -2.53
CA LEU A 125 -3.32 -24.80 -3.34
C LEU A 125 -3.69 -26.27 -3.16
N LYS A 126 -2.70 -27.17 -3.21
CA LYS A 126 -2.89 -28.60 -2.95
C LYS A 126 -3.35 -28.87 -1.52
N ASN A 127 -2.89 -28.07 -0.57
CA ASN A 127 -3.31 -28.15 0.82
C ASN A 127 -4.58 -27.34 1.11
N ASN A 128 -5.06 -26.50 0.20
CA ASN A 128 -6.44 -25.99 0.24
C ASN A 128 -7.35 -27.09 -0.32
N SER A 129 -8.67 -27.01 -0.17
CA SER A 129 -9.59 -28.07 -0.66
C SER A 129 -9.22 -28.55 -2.07
N GLU A 130 -9.27 -29.87 -2.33
CA GLU A 130 -8.83 -30.51 -3.61
C GLU A 130 -9.37 -29.80 -4.87
N SER A 131 -10.53 -29.14 -4.76
CA SER A 131 -11.15 -28.35 -5.82
C SER A 131 -10.34 -27.15 -6.31
N HIS A 132 -9.46 -26.52 -5.52
CA HIS A 132 -8.72 -25.33 -6.01
C HIS A 132 -7.64 -25.68 -7.01
N LEU A 133 -6.94 -26.80 -6.82
CA LEU A 133 -5.95 -27.27 -7.78
C LEU A 133 -6.63 -27.75 -9.07
N ASP A 134 -7.77 -28.43 -8.94
CA ASP A 134 -8.58 -28.85 -10.10
C ASP A 134 -9.17 -27.66 -10.85
N LEU A 135 -9.57 -26.59 -10.16
CA LEU A 135 -10.02 -25.34 -10.78
C LEU A 135 -8.89 -24.65 -11.54
N VAL A 136 -7.67 -24.59 -10.97
CA VAL A 136 -6.49 -24.07 -11.68
C VAL A 136 -6.26 -24.87 -12.95
N ASN A 137 -6.23 -26.20 -12.86
CA ASN A 137 -6.03 -27.09 -14.01
C ASN A 137 -7.14 -26.89 -15.05
N MET A 138 -8.40 -26.76 -14.63
CA MET A 138 -9.52 -26.48 -15.54
C MET A 138 -9.37 -25.15 -16.25
N TYR A 139 -9.01 -24.07 -15.54
CA TYR A 139 -8.79 -22.74 -16.12
C TYR A 139 -7.60 -22.71 -17.08
N MET A 140 -6.55 -23.46 -16.76
CA MET A 140 -5.35 -23.58 -17.58
C MET A 140 -5.53 -24.45 -18.83
N MET A 141 -6.47 -25.40 -18.80
CA MET A 141 -6.81 -26.30 -19.91
C MET A 141 -7.98 -25.79 -20.76
N GLY A 142 -8.69 -24.75 -20.31
CA GLY A 142 -9.74 -24.05 -21.05
C GLY A 142 -9.17 -23.24 -22.23
N ASP A 143 -9.92 -23.19 -23.33
CA ASP A 143 -9.46 -22.72 -24.63
C ASP A 143 -9.03 -21.23 -24.65
N THR A 144 -7.72 -21.03 -24.84
CA THR A 144 -6.95 -20.00 -25.58
C THR A 144 -7.26 -18.48 -25.56
N GLU A 145 -8.37 -17.98 -25.00
CA GLU A 145 -8.68 -16.52 -25.03
C GLU A 145 -8.28 -15.72 -23.79
N THR A 146 -7.72 -16.35 -22.75
CA THR A 146 -7.28 -15.60 -21.57
C THR A 146 -6.01 -14.80 -21.88
N GLU A 147 -6.01 -13.48 -21.64
CA GLU A 147 -4.82 -12.61 -21.79
C GLU A 147 -3.73 -12.90 -20.73
N LEU A 148 -4.08 -13.64 -19.67
CA LEU A 148 -3.20 -13.90 -18.53
C LEU A 148 -2.20 -15.03 -18.80
N SER A 149 -0.93 -14.82 -18.49
CA SER A 149 0.09 -15.87 -18.47
C SER A 149 -0.23 -16.97 -17.44
N PRO A 150 0.29 -18.21 -17.61
CA PRO A 150 0.07 -19.29 -16.65
C PRO A 150 0.51 -18.93 -15.22
N ILE A 151 1.58 -18.13 -15.09
CA ILE A 151 2.08 -17.68 -13.80
C ILE A 151 1.14 -16.69 -13.11
N GLU A 152 0.48 -15.81 -13.86
CA GLU A 152 -0.56 -14.90 -13.33
C GLU A 152 -1.79 -15.69 -12.86
N ILE A 153 -2.18 -16.74 -13.59
CA ILE A 153 -3.27 -17.63 -13.18
C ILE A 153 -2.94 -18.29 -11.84
N VAL A 154 -1.77 -18.94 -11.70
CA VAL A 154 -1.37 -19.57 -10.43
C VAL A 154 -1.29 -18.54 -9.31
N SER A 155 -0.70 -17.38 -9.56
CA SER A 155 -0.56 -16.32 -8.57
C SER A 155 -1.92 -15.88 -8.05
N THR A 156 -2.91 -15.69 -8.94
CA THR A 156 -4.29 -15.32 -8.59
C THR A 156 -4.95 -16.39 -7.71
N PHE A 157 -4.89 -17.66 -8.11
CA PHE A 157 -5.49 -18.74 -7.33
C PHE A 157 -4.80 -18.95 -5.99
N ALA A 158 -3.47 -18.83 -5.94
CA ALA A 158 -2.71 -18.90 -4.70
C ALA A 158 -3.10 -17.74 -3.75
N ALA A 159 -3.31 -16.53 -4.27
CA ALA A 159 -3.83 -15.40 -3.51
C ALA A 159 -5.22 -15.67 -2.95
N MET A 160 -6.14 -16.23 -3.75
CA MET A 160 -7.48 -16.62 -3.26
C MET A 160 -7.43 -17.70 -2.17
N ALA A 161 -6.49 -18.65 -2.28
CA ALA A 161 -6.28 -19.67 -1.26
C ALA A 161 -5.75 -19.05 0.05
N VAL A 162 -4.84 -18.09 -0.06
CA VAL A 162 -4.27 -17.33 1.08
C VAL A 162 -5.32 -16.43 1.72
N ASP A 163 -6.14 -15.73 0.94
CA ASP A 163 -7.25 -14.89 1.41
C ASP A 163 -8.14 -15.68 2.38
N LYS A 164 -8.68 -16.82 1.91
CA LYS A 164 -9.47 -17.72 2.74
C LYS A 164 -8.70 -18.18 3.97
N ALA A 165 -7.42 -18.51 3.83
CA ALA A 165 -6.60 -18.94 4.94
C ALA A 165 -6.50 -17.87 6.04
N ILE A 166 -6.33 -16.61 5.65
CA ILE A 166 -6.28 -15.46 6.58
C ILE A 166 -7.62 -15.29 7.28
N GLU A 167 -8.74 -15.30 6.56
CA GLU A 167 -10.07 -15.12 7.15
C GLU A 167 -10.35 -16.16 8.26
N HIS A 168 -9.99 -17.42 8.03
CA HIS A 168 -10.13 -18.48 9.05
C HIS A 168 -9.17 -18.28 10.22
N ALA A 169 -7.93 -17.90 9.92
CA ALA A 169 -6.85 -17.69 10.89
C ALA A 169 -6.97 -16.42 11.74
N SER A 170 -7.92 -15.53 11.41
CA SER A 170 -8.10 -14.23 12.07
C SER A 170 -9.17 -14.24 13.17
N ASN A 171 -9.89 -15.35 13.33
CA ASN A 171 -10.89 -15.49 14.38
C ASN A 171 -10.24 -15.67 15.76
N PRO A 172 -10.79 -15.09 16.84
CA PRO A 172 -10.25 -15.30 18.19
C PRO A 172 -10.15 -16.79 18.54
N GLY A 173 -8.99 -17.24 19.05
CA GLY A 173 -8.75 -18.64 19.38
C GLY A 173 -8.25 -19.52 18.23
N THR A 174 -8.01 -18.95 17.03
CA THR A 174 -7.46 -19.67 15.88
C THR A 174 -5.96 -19.40 15.66
N GLU A 175 -5.23 -18.98 16.69
CA GLU A 175 -3.77 -18.77 16.65
C GLU A 175 -3.02 -20.05 16.26
N THR A 176 -3.63 -21.22 16.49
CA THR A 176 -3.09 -22.54 16.11
C THR A 176 -3.49 -23.00 14.71
N TYR A 177 -4.33 -22.24 13.98
CA TYR A 177 -4.81 -22.58 12.65
C TYR A 177 -3.68 -22.53 11.61
N ASN A 178 -3.05 -23.66 11.37
CA ASN A 178 -1.95 -23.79 10.43
C ASN A 178 -2.15 -24.99 9.49
N CYS A 179 -3.39 -25.44 9.30
CA CYS A 179 -3.71 -26.66 8.56
C CYS A 179 -3.33 -26.57 7.07
N ILE A 180 -3.41 -25.38 6.46
CA ILE A 180 -3.02 -25.16 5.07
C ILE A 180 -1.49 -25.24 4.91
N ILE A 181 -0.72 -24.84 5.92
CA ILE A 181 0.75 -24.98 5.94
C ILE A 181 1.15 -26.41 6.32
N GLY A 182 0.36 -27.08 7.16
CA GLY A 182 0.58 -28.45 7.65
C GLY A 182 0.95 -28.55 9.14
N TRP A 183 1.27 -27.44 9.81
CA TRP A 183 1.76 -27.46 11.20
C TRP A 183 0.72 -27.82 12.27
N SER A 184 -0.55 -27.98 11.91
CA SER A 184 -1.63 -28.32 12.84
C SER A 184 -2.58 -29.36 12.27
N HIS A 185 -2.95 -30.35 13.08
CA HIS A 185 -3.91 -31.39 12.74
C HIS A 185 -5.30 -31.00 13.23
N PHE A 186 -6.22 -30.72 12.31
CA PHE A 186 -7.65 -30.53 12.61
C PHE A 186 -8.44 -31.71 12.06
N SER A 187 -9.50 -32.13 12.76
CA SER A 187 -10.37 -33.24 12.34
C SER A 187 -11.02 -33.00 10.97
N GLU A 188 -11.25 -31.73 10.60
CA GLU A 188 -11.81 -31.32 9.31
C GLU A 188 -10.78 -31.33 8.17
N HIS A 189 -9.48 -31.45 8.48
CA HIS A 189 -8.37 -31.44 7.53
C HIS A 189 -7.34 -32.52 7.89
N PRO A 190 -7.64 -33.82 7.68
CA PRO A 190 -6.74 -34.90 8.05
C PRO A 190 -5.40 -34.81 7.31
N ASN A 191 -4.31 -34.86 8.08
CA ASN A 191 -2.90 -35.01 7.69
C ASN A 191 -2.50 -34.47 6.32
N LYS A 192 -2.45 -33.14 6.21
CA LYS A 192 -1.76 -32.47 5.10
C LYS A 192 -0.25 -32.49 5.35
N GLN A 193 0.52 -32.75 4.30
CA GLN A 193 1.98 -32.69 4.38
C GLN A 193 2.40 -31.23 4.61
N ASP A 194 3.36 -31.03 5.51
CA ASP A 194 3.98 -29.72 5.72
C ASP A 194 4.48 -29.17 4.38
N ALA A 195 3.95 -28.02 3.97
CA ALA A 195 4.43 -27.28 2.80
C ALA A 195 5.86 -26.78 3.03
N VAL A 196 6.14 -26.33 4.26
CA VAL A 196 7.45 -25.84 4.72
C VAL A 196 7.58 -26.12 6.22
N SER A 197 8.76 -26.52 6.69
CA SER A 197 8.98 -26.67 8.14
C SER A 197 9.13 -25.31 8.84
N ARG A 198 8.85 -25.24 10.16
CA ARG A 198 9.03 -24.00 10.94
C ARG A 198 10.47 -23.46 10.90
N THR A 199 11.47 -24.35 10.93
CA THR A 199 12.89 -23.96 10.85
C THR A 199 13.21 -23.30 9.50
N GLU A 200 12.63 -23.81 8.42
CA GLU A 200 12.82 -23.25 7.08
C GLU A 200 12.08 -21.93 6.91
N ALA A 201 10.88 -21.77 7.47
CA ALA A 201 10.18 -20.49 7.50
C ALA A 201 10.98 -19.41 8.26
N GLY A 202 11.56 -19.76 9.41
CA GLY A 202 12.47 -18.86 10.13
C GLY A 202 13.75 -18.53 9.36
N THR A 203 14.30 -19.51 8.63
CA THR A 203 15.47 -19.30 7.76
C THR A 203 15.12 -18.35 6.61
N LEU A 204 13.96 -18.53 5.98
CA LEU A 204 13.48 -17.64 4.93
C LEU A 204 13.29 -16.20 5.45
N LEU A 205 12.66 -16.02 6.62
CA LEU A 205 12.53 -14.69 7.23
C LEU A 205 13.89 -14.02 7.43
N ALA A 206 14.88 -14.75 7.93
CA ALA A 206 16.22 -14.23 8.17
C ALA A 206 16.92 -13.83 6.86
N ILE A 207 16.84 -14.68 5.82
CA ILE A 207 17.41 -14.37 4.49
C ILE A 207 16.80 -13.09 3.92
N LEU A 208 15.46 -13.00 3.92
CA LEU A 208 14.75 -11.85 3.35
C LEU A 208 15.07 -10.58 4.14
N TRP A 209 15.16 -10.66 5.46
CA TRP A 209 15.54 -9.53 6.31
C TRP A 209 16.97 -9.05 6.07
N ASP A 210 17.92 -9.99 5.98
CA ASP A 210 19.34 -9.68 5.77
C ASP A 210 19.59 -9.05 4.39
N ASP A 211 18.80 -9.44 3.38
CA ASP A 211 18.91 -8.99 1.99
C ASP A 211 17.73 -8.10 1.54
N ARG A 212 17.03 -7.45 2.48
CA ARG A 212 15.76 -6.72 2.26
C ARG A 212 15.82 -5.61 1.21
N GLU A 213 16.99 -4.99 1.04
CA GLU A 213 17.22 -3.92 0.06
C GLU A 213 17.26 -4.50 -1.36
N MET A 214 18.06 -5.56 -1.56
CA MET A 214 18.12 -6.28 -2.83
C MET A 214 16.82 -7.04 -3.12
N PHE A 215 16.11 -7.50 -2.09
CA PHE A 215 14.77 -8.05 -2.22
C PHE A 215 13.79 -7.03 -2.82
N LEU A 216 13.71 -5.83 -2.24
CA LEU A 216 12.85 -4.75 -2.77
C LEU A 216 13.26 -4.41 -4.21
N LYS A 217 14.56 -4.25 -4.46
CA LYS A 217 15.09 -3.96 -5.80
C LYS A 217 14.69 -5.03 -6.81
N ALA A 218 14.81 -6.31 -6.46
CA ALA A 218 14.45 -7.41 -7.33
C ALA A 218 12.94 -7.45 -7.60
N MET A 219 12.11 -7.30 -6.56
CA MET A 219 10.65 -7.38 -6.70
C MET A 219 10.06 -6.16 -7.42
N ALA A 220 10.64 -4.97 -7.24
CA ALA A 220 10.17 -3.75 -7.90
C ALA A 220 10.51 -3.70 -9.40
N ASN A 221 11.51 -4.47 -9.85
CA ASN A 221 12.01 -4.43 -11.23
C ASN A 221 11.81 -5.73 -12.00
N THR A 222 11.10 -6.72 -11.46
CA THR A 222 10.80 -7.98 -12.15
C THR A 222 9.37 -8.42 -11.93
N VAL A 223 8.88 -9.36 -12.74
CA VAL A 223 7.55 -9.92 -12.51
C VAL A 223 7.56 -10.86 -11.32
N SER A 224 6.85 -10.48 -10.27
CA SER A 224 6.72 -11.30 -9.07
C SER A 224 5.77 -12.50 -9.31
N PRO A 225 6.16 -13.72 -8.92
CA PRO A 225 5.33 -14.93 -9.06
C PRO A 225 4.22 -15.05 -7.99
N GLY A 226 3.70 -13.92 -7.49
CA GLY A 226 2.70 -13.84 -6.41
C GLY A 226 3.31 -13.95 -5.01
N LEU A 227 3.46 -12.83 -4.29
CA LEU A 227 4.10 -12.80 -2.96
C LEU A 227 3.18 -13.22 -1.79
N SER A 228 1.86 -13.29 -1.99
CA SER A 228 0.95 -13.57 -0.88
C SER A 228 1.20 -14.91 -0.16
N PRO A 229 1.58 -16.03 -0.83
CA PRO A 229 1.92 -17.28 -0.14
C PRO A 229 3.14 -17.12 0.79
N VAL A 230 4.16 -16.38 0.34
CA VAL A 230 5.40 -16.14 1.10
C VAL A 230 5.07 -15.30 2.33
N VAL A 231 4.41 -14.17 2.14
CA VAL A 231 4.05 -13.27 3.24
C VAL A 231 3.13 -13.95 4.24
N TYR A 232 2.14 -14.74 3.78
CA TYR A 232 1.28 -15.53 4.64
C TYR A 232 2.05 -16.56 5.47
N LEU A 233 2.97 -17.30 4.86
CA LEU A 233 3.83 -18.25 5.58
C LEU A 233 4.63 -17.55 6.69
N LEU A 234 5.23 -16.39 6.39
CA LEU A 234 6.00 -15.62 7.36
C LEU A 234 5.12 -15.08 8.49
N TRP A 235 3.93 -14.55 8.16
CA TRP A 235 2.96 -14.10 9.14
C TRP A 235 2.59 -15.22 10.11
N ARG A 236 2.21 -16.39 9.57
CA ARG A 236 1.86 -17.56 10.38
C ARG A 236 3.04 -18.04 11.21
N TYR A 237 4.26 -18.02 10.68
CA TYR A 237 5.47 -18.33 11.44
C TYR A 237 5.62 -17.42 12.66
N VAL A 238 5.52 -16.10 12.48
CA VAL A 238 5.67 -15.13 13.57
C VAL A 238 4.56 -15.27 14.62
N VAL A 239 3.30 -15.37 14.20
CA VAL A 239 2.15 -15.53 15.10
C VAL A 239 2.27 -16.84 15.88
N TYR A 240 2.53 -17.94 15.20
CA TYR A 240 2.57 -19.27 15.82
C TYR A 240 3.77 -19.44 16.76
N GLU A 241 4.96 -18.95 16.39
CA GLU A 241 6.13 -18.98 17.27
C GLU A 241 5.92 -18.10 18.52
N SER A 242 5.25 -16.95 18.38
CA SER A 242 4.92 -16.07 19.51
C SER A 242 3.93 -16.77 20.46
N TYR A 243 2.94 -17.47 19.90
CA TYR A 243 1.99 -18.28 20.66
C TYR A 243 2.69 -19.41 21.42
N LEU A 244 3.51 -20.23 20.75
CA LEU A 244 4.20 -21.36 21.37
C LEU A 244 5.14 -20.95 22.52
N LYS A 245 5.74 -19.75 22.42
CA LYS A 245 6.62 -19.21 23.47
C LYS A 245 5.87 -18.51 24.60
N GLY A 246 4.53 -18.43 24.51
CA GLY A 246 3.69 -17.68 25.47
C GLY A 246 4.09 -16.20 25.58
N SER A 247 4.75 -15.65 24.55
CA SER A 247 5.38 -14.34 24.64
C SER A 247 4.52 -13.27 23.98
N LEU A 248 3.81 -12.48 24.79
CA LEU A 248 3.26 -11.18 24.39
C LEU A 248 4.30 -10.04 24.59
N GLY A 249 5.57 -10.37 24.81
CA GLY A 249 6.64 -9.45 25.20
C GLY A 249 7.74 -9.22 24.13
N PRO A 250 8.91 -8.67 24.48
CA PRO A 250 9.96 -8.24 23.53
C PRO A 250 10.48 -9.32 22.56
N GLN A 251 10.29 -10.59 22.86
CA GLN A 251 10.66 -11.69 21.96
C GLN A 251 9.73 -11.80 20.73
N SER A 252 8.45 -11.43 20.85
CA SER A 252 7.56 -11.35 19.69
C SER A 252 8.00 -10.22 18.76
N ALA A 253 8.48 -9.09 19.32
CA ALA A 253 9.02 -7.98 18.54
C ALA A 253 10.24 -8.39 17.69
N LYS A 254 11.10 -9.31 18.17
CA LYS A 254 12.27 -9.78 17.40
C LYS A 254 11.91 -10.49 16.09
N LEU A 255 10.75 -11.13 16.03
CA LEU A 255 10.27 -11.80 14.82
C LEU A 255 9.32 -10.89 14.02
N MET A 256 8.52 -10.10 14.74
CA MET A 256 7.54 -9.20 14.14
C MET A 256 8.20 -8.06 13.37
N ILE A 257 9.29 -7.47 13.88
CA ILE A 257 10.03 -6.42 13.17
C ILE A 257 10.46 -6.92 11.79
N PRO A 258 11.28 -7.98 11.64
CA PRO A 258 11.63 -8.50 10.32
C PRO A 258 10.43 -8.78 9.42
N PHE A 259 9.35 -9.35 9.98
CA PHE A 259 8.16 -9.62 9.19
C PHE A 259 7.48 -8.35 8.67
N VAL A 260 7.26 -7.35 9.52
CA VAL A 260 6.60 -6.08 9.14
C VAL A 260 7.38 -5.37 8.03
N GLU A 261 8.72 -5.36 8.11
CA GLU A 261 9.57 -4.81 7.05
C GLU A 261 9.34 -5.51 5.70
N ILE A 262 9.42 -6.85 5.70
CA ILE A 262 9.24 -7.63 4.47
C ILE A 262 7.81 -7.54 3.95
N PHE A 263 6.81 -7.48 4.84
CA PHE A 263 5.42 -7.23 4.49
C PHE A 263 5.25 -5.89 3.78
N ARG A 264 5.75 -4.79 4.36
CA ARG A 264 5.61 -3.44 3.77
C ARG A 264 6.37 -3.33 2.45
N ARG A 265 7.59 -3.85 2.35
CA ARG A 265 8.35 -3.91 1.08
C ARG A 265 7.62 -4.73 0.02
N SER A 266 7.05 -5.87 0.40
CA SER A 266 6.27 -6.69 -0.53
C SER A 266 5.01 -5.96 -1.00
N TYR A 267 4.32 -5.24 -0.09
CA TYR A 267 3.12 -4.46 -0.43
C TYR A 267 3.42 -3.33 -1.43
N LEU A 268 4.64 -2.80 -1.44
CA LEU A 268 5.10 -1.83 -2.44
C LEU A 268 5.41 -2.46 -3.82
N THR A 269 5.33 -3.79 -3.97
CA THR A 269 5.74 -4.49 -5.22
C THR A 269 4.70 -5.49 -5.73
N ILE A 270 3.53 -5.57 -5.11
CA ILE A 270 2.50 -6.54 -5.53
C ILE A 270 1.73 -6.08 -6.77
N GLY A 271 1.25 -7.05 -7.55
CA GLY A 271 0.22 -6.84 -8.57
C GLY A 271 -1.19 -6.80 -7.99
N LEU A 272 -2.16 -6.37 -8.80
CA LEU A 272 -3.57 -6.26 -8.42
C LEU A 272 -4.18 -7.61 -7.96
N ASP A 273 -3.71 -8.71 -8.52
CA ASP A 273 -4.14 -10.09 -8.20
C ASP A 273 -3.78 -10.51 -6.77
N GLN A 274 -2.76 -9.88 -6.17
CA GLN A 274 -2.30 -10.18 -4.81
C GLN A 274 -2.85 -9.20 -3.75
N ARG A 275 -3.56 -8.16 -4.16
CA ARG A 275 -3.97 -7.05 -3.29
C ARG A 275 -4.78 -7.49 -2.07
N ARG A 276 -5.81 -8.31 -2.30
CA ARG A 276 -6.79 -8.68 -1.27
C ARG A 276 -6.15 -9.38 -0.05
N PRO A 277 -5.29 -10.40 -0.22
CA PRO A 277 -4.52 -10.98 0.89
C PRO A 277 -3.74 -9.95 1.72
N PHE A 278 -3.10 -8.97 1.08
CA PHE A 278 -2.31 -7.96 1.78
C PHE A 278 -3.18 -7.01 2.59
N GLN A 279 -4.34 -6.61 2.07
CA GLN A 279 -5.33 -5.81 2.79
C GLN A 279 -5.87 -6.54 4.02
N LEU A 280 -6.14 -7.84 3.89
CA LEU A 280 -6.58 -8.65 5.03
C LEU A 280 -5.47 -8.79 6.08
N LEU A 281 -4.22 -9.03 5.66
CA LEU A 281 -3.08 -9.07 6.57
C LEU A 281 -2.83 -7.75 7.29
N ALA A 282 -2.96 -6.62 6.59
CA ALA A 282 -2.91 -5.30 7.21
C ALA A 282 -4.04 -5.14 8.24
N ALA A 283 -5.25 -5.61 7.90
CA ALA A 283 -6.42 -5.51 8.76
C ALA A 283 -6.33 -6.35 10.05
N VAL A 284 -5.48 -7.38 10.09
CA VAL A 284 -5.39 -8.31 11.23
C VAL A 284 -4.12 -8.09 12.08
N ASN A 285 -3.11 -7.37 11.58
CA ASN A 285 -1.82 -7.12 12.26
C ASN A 285 -1.74 -5.75 12.98
N PHE A 286 -2.80 -5.29 13.63
CA PHE A 286 -2.82 -3.92 14.15
C PHE A 286 -2.10 -3.71 15.48
N ARG A 287 -0.76 -3.63 15.47
CA ARG A 287 0.07 -2.68 16.27
C ARG A 287 1.47 -2.44 15.65
N ASP A 288 1.60 -2.43 14.33
CA ASP A 288 2.88 -2.26 13.61
C ASP A 288 3.68 -1.03 14.10
N SER A 289 3.00 0.10 14.25
CA SER A 289 3.62 1.38 14.65
C SER A 289 4.29 1.34 16.03
N LEU A 290 3.76 0.55 16.97
CA LEU A 290 4.32 0.42 18.31
C LEU A 290 5.56 -0.48 18.35
N ILE A 291 5.58 -1.50 17.50
CA ILE A 291 6.68 -2.46 17.41
C ILE A 291 7.85 -1.85 16.64
N TRP A 292 7.55 -1.08 15.58
CA TRP A 292 8.54 -0.59 14.64
C TRP A 292 9.37 0.60 15.14
N ASN A 293 8.87 1.38 16.10
CA ASN A 293 9.67 2.43 16.75
C ASN A 293 10.98 1.90 17.39
N ASN A 294 11.04 0.59 17.68
CA ASN A 294 12.21 -0.09 18.23
C ASN A 294 13.03 -0.85 17.18
N SER A 295 12.69 -0.72 15.89
CA SER A 295 13.38 -1.40 14.79
C SER A 295 14.79 -0.82 14.60
N PRO A 296 15.82 -1.67 14.43
CA PRO A 296 17.14 -1.20 14.03
C PRO A 296 17.05 -0.65 12.60
N LYS A 297 17.06 0.68 12.50
CA LYS A 297 17.01 1.41 11.22
C LYS A 297 18.34 1.22 10.49
N HIS A 298 18.30 0.52 9.37
CA HIS A 298 19.45 0.32 8.49
C HIS A 298 19.21 1.09 7.20
N ASN A 299 19.24 2.42 7.31
CA ASN A 299 18.80 3.28 6.22
C ASN A 299 20.01 3.65 5.35
N HIS A 300 20.08 3.10 4.14
CA HIS A 300 20.98 3.55 3.09
C HIS A 300 20.24 4.49 2.13
N LEU A 301 20.95 5.44 1.52
CA LEU A 301 20.32 6.42 0.62
C LEU A 301 19.64 5.74 -0.56
N ASP A 302 20.33 4.78 -1.17
CA ASP A 302 19.79 4.01 -2.29
C ASP A 302 18.51 3.27 -1.90
N ASP A 303 18.47 2.66 -0.69
CA ASP A 303 17.28 1.99 -0.18
C ASP A 303 16.10 2.95 0.05
N SER A 304 16.36 4.12 0.66
CA SER A 304 15.35 5.16 0.87
C SER A 304 14.72 5.62 -0.45
N VAL A 305 15.57 5.87 -1.46
CA VAL A 305 15.15 6.25 -2.81
C VAL A 305 14.33 5.13 -3.45
N GLN A 306 14.76 3.88 -3.33
CA GLN A 306 14.04 2.73 -3.88
C GLN A 306 12.67 2.52 -3.23
N ILE A 307 12.53 2.71 -1.92
CA ILE A 307 11.23 2.63 -1.22
C ILE A 307 10.26 3.69 -1.78
N ILE A 308 10.72 4.93 -1.93
CA ILE A 308 9.89 6.02 -2.46
C ILE A 308 9.49 5.73 -3.92
N ARG A 309 10.44 5.27 -4.74
CA ARG A 309 10.18 4.92 -6.13
C ARG A 309 9.21 3.75 -6.27
N ALA A 310 9.34 2.72 -5.43
CA ALA A 310 8.41 1.59 -5.42
C ALA A 310 6.98 2.05 -5.08
N TYR A 311 6.83 2.94 -4.09
CA TYR A 311 5.54 3.56 -3.77
C TYR A 311 4.95 4.34 -4.96
N ASN A 312 5.75 5.22 -5.57
CA ASN A 312 5.30 6.01 -6.73
C ASN A 312 4.89 5.11 -7.89
N ASN A 313 5.73 4.12 -8.23
CA ASN A 313 5.44 3.16 -9.28
C ASN A 313 4.12 2.44 -9.03
N GLN A 314 3.83 2.05 -7.78
CA GLN A 314 2.58 1.38 -7.47
C GLN A 314 1.35 2.23 -7.72
N ILE A 315 1.36 3.48 -7.27
CA ILE A 315 0.22 4.39 -7.48
C ILE A 315 0.00 4.66 -8.97
N TRP A 316 1.08 4.84 -9.73
CA TRP A 316 0.98 5.19 -11.15
C TRP A 316 0.72 4.00 -12.08
N GLN A 317 1.15 2.79 -11.72
CA GLN A 317 0.96 1.59 -12.55
C GLN A 317 -0.36 0.89 -12.28
N HIS A 318 -0.90 1.04 -11.07
CA HIS A 318 -2.05 0.28 -10.63
C HIS A 318 -3.05 1.21 -9.95
N ASP A 319 -4.23 1.29 -10.54
CA ASP A 319 -5.33 2.02 -9.95
C ASP A 319 -5.74 1.37 -8.63
N ASN A 320 -5.76 2.17 -7.55
CA ASN A 320 -6.23 1.75 -6.23
C ASN A 320 -5.43 0.58 -5.62
N VAL A 321 -4.10 0.53 -5.64
CA VAL A 321 -3.36 -0.57 -4.95
C VAL A 321 -3.65 -0.60 -3.45
N PHE A 322 -3.57 0.56 -2.81
CA PHE A 322 -3.77 0.69 -1.38
C PHE A 322 -5.26 0.92 -1.08
N GLY A 323 -5.75 0.43 0.06
CA GLY A 323 -6.97 0.98 0.64
C GLY A 323 -6.66 2.33 1.30
N ALA A 324 -7.70 3.12 1.62
CA ALA A 324 -7.51 4.33 2.41
C ALA A 324 -6.78 4.09 3.75
N PRO A 325 -7.10 3.04 4.54
CA PRO A 325 -6.33 2.72 5.75
C PRO A 325 -4.85 2.42 5.46
N ASP A 326 -4.59 1.66 4.39
CA ASP A 326 -3.25 1.19 4.04
C ASP A 326 -2.33 2.36 3.63
N LEU A 327 -2.88 3.38 2.96
CA LEU A 327 -2.12 4.54 2.52
C LEU A 327 -1.43 5.22 3.72
N ASN A 328 -2.13 5.39 4.83
CA ASN A 328 -1.55 5.98 6.03
C ASN A 328 -0.35 5.16 6.56
N ASP A 329 -0.52 3.85 6.66
CA ASP A 329 0.53 2.97 7.17
C ASP A 329 1.75 2.91 6.24
N ILE A 330 1.53 2.95 4.93
CA ILE A 330 2.61 2.98 3.94
C ILE A 330 3.38 4.31 4.00
N LEU A 331 2.69 5.44 4.15
CA LEU A 331 3.36 6.74 4.34
C LEU A 331 4.18 6.76 5.63
N GLU A 332 3.65 6.20 6.72
CA GLU A 332 4.38 6.08 7.98
C GLU A 332 5.62 5.18 7.84
N PHE A 333 5.52 4.08 7.08
CA PHE A 333 6.67 3.24 6.72
C PHE A 333 7.74 4.00 5.92
N ILE A 334 7.32 4.80 4.92
CA ILE A 334 8.25 5.63 4.12
C ILE A 334 8.93 6.66 5.01
N ARG A 335 8.16 7.36 5.87
CA ARG A 335 8.67 8.36 6.80
C ARG A 335 9.84 7.83 7.63
N GLN A 336 9.74 6.58 8.08
CA GLN A 336 10.76 5.95 8.92
C GLN A 336 12.06 5.62 8.19
N HIS A 337 12.01 5.55 6.85
CA HIS A 337 13.15 5.30 5.96
C HIS A 337 13.69 6.57 5.30
N LEU A 338 13.11 7.74 5.57
CA LEU A 338 13.62 9.00 5.03
C LEU A 338 14.98 9.35 5.63
N ILE A 339 15.94 9.63 4.75
CA ILE A 339 17.26 10.13 5.14
C ILE A 339 17.68 11.31 4.24
N PRO A 340 18.66 12.15 4.64
CA PRO A 340 19.11 13.25 3.80
C PRO A 340 19.61 12.77 2.43
N GLY A 341 19.23 13.47 1.37
CA GLY A 341 19.62 13.14 -0.01
C GLY A 341 18.53 12.48 -0.85
N CYS A 342 17.43 12.00 -0.27
CA CYS A 342 16.27 11.49 -1.02
C CYS A 342 15.27 12.60 -1.44
N ASP A 343 15.63 13.87 -1.25
CA ASP A 343 14.74 15.03 -1.43
C ASP A 343 14.19 15.15 -2.86
N ASP A 344 14.93 14.68 -3.85
CA ASP A 344 14.55 14.75 -5.27
C ASP A 344 13.34 13.83 -5.60
N GLU A 345 13.06 12.82 -4.77
CA GLU A 345 11.96 11.87 -4.99
C GLU A 345 10.65 12.31 -4.30
N ILE A 346 10.74 13.28 -3.37
CA ILE A 346 9.61 13.73 -2.56
C ILE A 346 8.52 14.42 -3.37
N PRO A 347 8.79 15.29 -4.35
CA PRO A 347 7.72 15.90 -5.14
C PRO A 347 6.80 14.86 -5.77
N CYS A 348 7.35 13.78 -6.34
CA CYS A 348 6.56 12.71 -6.93
C CYS A 348 5.75 11.93 -5.88
N LEU A 349 6.32 11.70 -4.68
CA LEU A 349 5.58 11.10 -3.55
C LEU A 349 4.38 11.96 -3.13
N VAL A 350 4.58 13.28 -3.00
CA VAL A 350 3.50 14.21 -2.64
C VAL A 350 2.42 14.17 -3.71
N GLN A 351 2.81 14.20 -4.98
CA GLN A 351 1.89 14.16 -6.12
C GLN A 351 1.03 12.89 -6.11
N ALA A 352 1.67 11.74 -6.00
CA ALA A 352 1.02 10.44 -5.96
C ALA A 352 0.08 10.32 -4.74
N THR A 353 0.50 10.84 -3.58
CA THR A 353 -0.31 10.88 -2.37
C THR A 353 -1.55 11.73 -2.57
N VAL A 354 -1.40 12.98 -3.02
CA VAL A 354 -2.52 13.93 -3.23
C VAL A 354 -3.52 13.37 -4.25
N TYR A 355 -3.03 12.79 -5.35
CA TYR A 355 -3.86 12.10 -6.33
C TYR A 355 -4.69 10.98 -5.68
N GLN A 356 -4.06 10.13 -4.87
CA GLN A 356 -4.76 9.02 -4.23
C GLN A 356 -5.79 9.49 -3.18
N LEU A 357 -5.52 10.58 -2.46
CA LEU A 357 -6.47 11.17 -1.51
C LEU A 357 -7.72 11.72 -2.21
N TRP A 358 -7.54 12.40 -3.35
CA TRP A 358 -8.66 12.83 -4.18
C TRP A 358 -9.50 11.67 -4.66
N LYS A 359 -8.84 10.61 -5.14
CA LYS A 359 -9.52 9.40 -5.60
C LYS A 359 -10.38 8.77 -4.50
N TYR A 360 -9.83 8.58 -3.30
CA TYR A 360 -10.61 8.08 -2.17
C TYR A 360 -11.77 9.00 -1.79
N PHE A 361 -11.58 10.31 -1.85
CA PHE A 361 -12.64 11.27 -1.56
C PHE A 361 -13.79 11.17 -2.57
N ILE A 362 -13.47 11.08 -3.87
CA ILE A 362 -14.44 10.94 -4.96
C ILE A 362 -15.18 9.60 -4.84
N ASP A 363 -14.45 8.49 -4.66
CA ASP A 363 -15.03 7.15 -4.52
C ASP A 363 -15.97 7.05 -3.30
N ALA A 364 -15.67 7.78 -2.22
CA ALA A 364 -16.52 7.83 -1.02
C ALA A 364 -17.77 8.70 -1.16
N SER A 365 -17.86 9.56 -2.20
CA SER A 365 -19.00 10.47 -2.37
C SER A 365 -20.32 9.73 -2.65
N GLY A 366 -20.27 8.55 -3.25
CA GLY A 366 -21.41 7.69 -3.54
C GLY A 366 -21.76 6.64 -2.48
N GLN A 367 -20.96 6.54 -1.41
CA GLN A 367 -21.07 5.48 -0.39
C GLN A 367 -22.06 5.82 0.73
N GLU A 368 -22.47 4.80 1.49
CA GLU A 368 -23.28 4.98 2.69
C GLU A 368 -22.55 5.80 3.77
N SER A 369 -23.34 6.42 4.67
CA SER A 369 -22.82 7.38 5.65
C SER A 369 -21.71 6.82 6.57
N HIS A 370 -21.77 5.54 6.94
CA HIS A 370 -20.78 4.92 7.82
C HIS A 370 -19.45 4.64 7.10
N GLU A 371 -19.50 4.11 5.87
CA GLU A 371 -18.31 3.82 5.08
C GLU A 371 -17.59 5.10 4.66
N LYS A 372 -18.36 6.11 4.24
CA LYS A 372 -17.85 7.45 3.95
C LYS A 372 -17.06 8.02 5.12
N LEU A 373 -17.56 7.85 6.35
CA LEU A 373 -16.91 8.34 7.57
C LEU A 373 -15.55 7.67 7.83
N SER A 374 -15.48 6.35 7.61
CA SER A 374 -14.24 5.59 7.72
C SER A 374 -13.20 6.09 6.70
N VAL A 375 -13.61 6.30 5.44
CA VAL A 375 -12.70 6.83 4.40
C VAL A 375 -12.18 8.21 4.77
N LEU A 376 -13.03 9.13 5.24
CA LEU A 376 -12.62 10.47 5.68
C LEU A 376 -11.58 10.42 6.81
N LYS A 377 -11.77 9.52 7.79
CA LYS A 377 -10.81 9.33 8.89
C LYS A 377 -9.44 8.87 8.38
N ASN A 378 -9.43 7.96 7.42
CA ASN A 378 -8.18 7.46 6.82
C ASN A 378 -7.48 8.53 5.98
N ILE A 379 -8.22 9.37 5.25
CA ILE A 379 -7.69 10.53 4.55
C ILE A 379 -7.00 11.49 5.55
N CYS A 380 -7.62 11.77 6.70
CA CYS A 380 -6.97 12.56 7.76
C CYS A 380 -5.67 11.93 8.26
N GLY A 381 -5.64 10.61 8.47
CA GLY A 381 -4.42 9.89 8.85
C GLY A 381 -3.31 10.07 7.83
N ALA A 382 -3.62 9.86 6.55
CA ALA A 382 -2.66 10.04 5.46
C ALA A 382 -2.15 11.49 5.34
N LEU A 383 -3.00 12.50 5.58
CA LEU A 383 -2.57 13.91 5.66
C LEU A 383 -1.61 14.18 6.81
N ILE A 384 -1.83 13.56 7.98
CA ILE A 384 -0.89 13.65 9.12
C ILE A 384 0.46 13.04 8.72
N SER A 385 0.45 11.83 8.18
CA SER A 385 1.67 11.12 7.76
C SER A 385 2.44 11.89 6.67
N LEU A 386 1.73 12.49 5.72
CA LEU A 386 2.32 13.39 4.71
C LEU A 386 2.94 14.63 5.36
N GLY A 387 2.25 15.25 6.33
CA GLY A 387 2.79 16.38 7.09
C GLY A 387 4.08 16.04 7.83
N GLU A 388 4.14 14.87 8.48
CA GLU A 388 5.34 14.42 9.19
C GLU A 388 6.50 14.09 8.23
N ILE A 389 6.22 13.60 7.03
CA ILE A 389 7.22 13.46 5.95
C ILE A 389 7.78 14.84 5.57
N LEU A 390 6.91 15.80 5.26
CA LEU A 390 7.32 17.15 4.85
C LEU A 390 8.07 17.88 5.97
N LYS A 391 7.66 17.68 7.22
CA LYS A 391 8.35 18.24 8.39
C LYS A 391 9.78 17.70 8.51
N SER A 392 9.95 16.38 8.35
CA SER A 392 11.27 15.73 8.39
C SER A 392 12.22 16.27 7.31
N ILE A 393 11.65 16.80 6.22
CA ILE A 393 12.40 17.42 5.12
C ILE A 393 12.65 18.91 5.41
N ALA A 394 11.66 19.64 5.93
CA ALA A 394 11.79 21.05 6.30
C ALA A 394 12.82 21.29 7.42
N GLU A 395 13.02 20.32 8.31
CA GLU A 395 14.01 20.38 9.40
C GLU A 395 15.47 20.28 8.92
N ARG A 396 15.71 20.02 7.62
CA ARG A 396 17.04 19.92 7.01
C ARG A 396 17.19 20.89 5.82
N PRO A 397 18.44 21.17 5.37
CA PRO A 397 18.65 21.99 4.17
C PRO A 397 18.10 21.28 2.92
N VAL A 398 16.94 21.73 2.45
CA VAL A 398 16.28 21.23 1.23
C VAL A 398 16.88 21.93 0.00
N LYS A 399 17.05 21.20 -1.10
CA LYS A 399 17.39 21.82 -2.39
C LYS A 399 16.25 22.77 -2.80
N PRO A 400 16.53 24.02 -3.20
CA PRO A 400 15.49 24.96 -3.61
C PRO A 400 14.58 24.41 -4.71
N THR A 401 15.13 23.63 -5.63
CA THR A 401 14.36 22.98 -6.71
C THR A 401 13.33 22.00 -6.18
N ALA A 402 13.70 21.13 -5.23
CA ALA A 402 12.78 20.16 -4.63
C ALA A 402 11.71 20.87 -3.80
N ALA A 403 12.07 21.90 -3.04
CA ALA A 403 11.12 22.70 -2.27
C ALA A 403 10.07 23.40 -3.16
N THR A 404 10.50 24.03 -4.25
CA THR A 404 9.60 24.64 -5.24
C THR A 404 8.68 23.61 -5.86
N GLN A 405 9.21 22.45 -6.28
CA GLN A 405 8.41 21.37 -6.87
C GLN A 405 7.37 20.81 -5.88
N ILE A 406 7.69 20.72 -4.59
CA ILE A 406 6.71 20.30 -3.57
C ILE A 406 5.55 21.32 -3.51
N VAL A 407 5.86 22.62 -3.47
CA VAL A 407 4.83 23.68 -3.44
C VAL A 407 3.97 23.66 -4.70
N GLU A 408 4.60 23.56 -5.86
CA GLU A 408 3.93 23.42 -7.16
C GLU A 408 2.98 22.23 -7.16
N VAL A 409 3.46 21.04 -6.79
CA VAL A 409 2.65 19.82 -6.75
C VAL A 409 1.48 19.92 -5.76
N VAL A 410 1.68 20.53 -4.59
CA VAL A 410 0.60 20.74 -3.62
C VAL A 410 -0.48 21.66 -4.20
N ALA A 411 -0.06 22.73 -4.87
CA ALA A 411 -0.94 23.70 -5.47
C ALA A 411 -1.66 23.14 -6.70
N GLU A 412 -0.96 22.57 -7.67
CA GLU A 412 -1.56 21.99 -8.88
C GLU A 412 -2.40 20.75 -8.59
N GLY A 413 -1.96 19.93 -7.62
CA GLY A 413 -2.72 18.77 -7.14
C GLY A 413 -3.99 19.14 -6.37
N GLY A 414 -4.25 20.43 -6.11
CA GLY A 414 -5.48 20.88 -5.48
C GLY A 414 -5.64 20.45 -4.03
N LEU A 415 -4.55 20.19 -3.30
CA LEU A 415 -4.62 19.70 -1.91
C LEU A 415 -5.40 20.65 -1.00
N LEU A 416 -5.25 21.96 -1.22
CA LEU A 416 -6.02 22.99 -0.51
C LEU A 416 -7.53 22.84 -0.78
N GLY A 417 -7.91 22.63 -2.05
CA GLY A 417 -9.28 22.36 -2.46
C GLY A 417 -9.85 21.08 -1.85
N LEU A 418 -9.03 20.02 -1.77
CA LEU A 418 -9.41 18.76 -1.13
C LEU A 418 -9.74 18.98 0.35
N VAL A 419 -8.85 19.66 1.09
CA VAL A 419 -9.06 19.94 2.52
C VAL A 419 -10.34 20.76 2.73
N GLY A 420 -10.59 21.79 1.93
CA GLY A 420 -11.83 22.55 2.03
C GLY A 420 -13.08 21.70 1.80
N ARG A 421 -13.06 20.78 0.82
CA ARG A 421 -14.17 19.85 0.59
C ARG A 421 -14.33 18.83 1.73
N LEU A 422 -13.23 18.35 2.31
CA LEU A 422 -13.25 17.48 3.49
C LEU A 422 -13.87 18.19 4.70
N LEU A 423 -13.53 19.46 4.92
CA LEU A 423 -14.11 20.28 6.00
C LEU A 423 -15.64 20.38 5.88
N LEU A 424 -16.14 20.58 4.66
CA LEU A 424 -17.58 20.62 4.38
C LEU A 424 -18.29 19.27 4.56
N CYS A 425 -17.56 18.17 4.40
CA CYS A 425 -18.09 16.82 4.60
C CYS A 425 -18.07 16.37 6.07
N MET A 426 -17.33 17.07 6.94
CA MET A 426 -17.22 16.74 8.36
C MET A 426 -18.28 17.45 9.19
N LYS A 427 -18.58 16.89 10.37
CA LYS A 427 -19.53 17.52 11.29
C LYS A 427 -18.92 18.80 11.87
N PRO A 428 -19.66 19.92 11.88
CA PRO A 428 -19.15 21.17 12.43
C PRO A 428 -18.91 21.06 13.93
N THR A 429 -17.81 21.66 14.40
CA THR A 429 -17.41 21.69 15.81
C THR A 429 -18.20 22.76 16.55
N VAL A 430 -19.52 22.58 16.66
CA VAL A 430 -20.32 23.45 17.52
C VAL A 430 -20.48 22.81 18.88
N ASN A 431 -20.02 23.52 19.89
CA ASN A 431 -20.34 23.26 21.28
C ASN A 431 -21.88 23.20 21.43
N GLN A 432 -22.42 22.03 21.82
CA GLN A 432 -23.74 21.79 22.44
C GLN A 432 -24.93 21.31 21.59
N LEU A 433 -24.91 21.29 20.25
CA LEU A 433 -26.10 20.87 19.46
C LEU A 433 -26.14 19.40 19.03
N PHE A 434 -25.01 18.68 19.10
CA PHE A 434 -24.94 17.26 18.76
C PHE A 434 -24.46 16.43 19.95
N PRO A 435 -25.03 15.24 20.19
CA PRO A 435 -24.68 14.42 21.35
C PRO A 435 -23.18 14.07 21.35
N ALA A 436 -22.58 14.08 22.54
CA ALA A 436 -21.17 13.78 22.82
C ALA A 436 -20.71 12.36 22.42
N SER A 437 -21.60 11.55 21.83
CA SER A 437 -21.35 10.17 21.42
C SER A 437 -20.66 10.03 20.05
N SER A 438 -20.32 11.12 19.37
CA SER A 438 -19.59 11.07 18.09
C SER A 438 -18.07 11.15 18.30
N ASP A 439 -17.32 10.29 17.58
CA ASP A 439 -15.86 10.19 17.64
C ASP A 439 -15.21 11.57 17.39
N PRO A 440 -14.41 12.10 18.34
CA PRO A 440 -13.83 13.44 18.28
C PRO A 440 -12.84 13.64 17.10
N SER A 441 -12.33 12.55 16.52
CA SER A 441 -11.47 12.61 15.32
C SER A 441 -12.20 13.06 14.05
N LEU A 442 -13.54 13.08 14.06
CA LEU A 442 -14.39 13.42 12.91
C LEU A 442 -15.04 14.81 13.01
N ARG A 443 -14.53 15.61 13.94
CA ARG A 443 -14.87 17.02 14.06
C ARG A 443 -14.01 17.81 13.09
N ASN A 444 -14.61 18.75 12.37
CA ASN A 444 -13.86 19.60 11.45
C ASN A 444 -12.72 20.39 12.13
N GLY A 445 -12.79 20.64 13.44
CA GLY A 445 -11.71 21.25 14.21
C GLY A 445 -10.42 20.40 14.21
N SER A 446 -10.54 19.06 14.25
CA SER A 446 -9.38 18.16 14.15
C SER A 446 -8.73 18.27 12.77
N LEU A 447 -9.53 18.28 11.69
CA LEU A 447 -9.03 18.48 10.33
C LEU A 447 -8.43 19.88 10.14
N PHE A 448 -9.02 20.91 10.75
CA PHE A 448 -8.47 22.26 10.76
C PHE A 448 -7.07 22.26 11.38
N HIS A 449 -6.87 21.62 12.53
CA HIS A 449 -5.53 21.54 13.14
C HIS A 449 -4.52 20.77 12.29
N ILE A 450 -4.94 19.66 11.67
CA ILE A 450 -4.08 18.86 10.78
C ILE A 450 -3.66 19.70 9.57
N SER A 451 -4.62 20.35 8.92
CA SER A 451 -4.36 21.16 7.74
C SER A 451 -3.57 22.43 8.06
N ASP A 452 -3.85 23.09 9.18
CA ASP A 452 -3.04 24.22 9.66
C ASP A 452 -1.58 23.80 9.85
N ALA A 453 -1.34 22.69 10.54
CA ALA A 453 0.01 22.15 10.73
C ALA A 453 0.70 21.82 9.39
N LEU A 454 0.00 21.18 8.47
CA LEU A 454 0.52 20.83 7.15
C LEU A 454 0.91 22.08 6.34
N PHE A 455 0.04 23.08 6.24
CA PHE A 455 0.31 24.29 5.47
C PHE A 455 1.31 25.22 6.16
N ASN A 456 1.42 25.19 7.50
CA ASN A 456 2.56 25.81 8.19
C ASN A 456 3.89 25.22 7.70
N ILE A 457 4.00 23.89 7.63
CA ILE A 457 5.23 23.22 7.17
C ILE A 457 5.54 23.63 5.73
N ILE A 458 4.53 23.62 4.85
CA ILE A 458 4.69 24.03 3.44
C ILE A 458 5.17 25.48 3.33
N SER A 459 4.66 26.40 4.16
CA SER A 459 5.12 27.79 4.16
C SER A 459 6.59 27.96 4.55
N TYR A 460 7.19 26.98 5.24
CA TYR A 460 8.61 26.99 5.58
C TYR A 460 9.50 26.31 4.53
N LEU A 461 8.93 25.58 3.58
CA LEU A 461 9.71 24.85 2.56
C LEU A 461 10.27 25.80 1.49
N ALA A 462 9.49 26.79 1.03
CA ALA A 462 9.84 27.63 -0.11
C ALA A 462 9.81 29.13 0.22
N PRO A 463 10.52 29.98 -0.56
CA PRO A 463 10.42 31.43 -0.43
C PRO A 463 9.00 31.94 -0.69
N ASN A 464 8.61 33.02 0.00
CA ASN A 464 7.29 33.66 -0.16
C ASN A 464 6.91 33.97 -1.61
N GLN A 465 7.87 34.30 -2.47
CA GLN A 465 7.62 34.57 -3.89
C GLN A 465 7.02 33.36 -4.60
N VAL A 466 7.54 32.16 -4.31
CA VAL A 466 7.05 30.90 -4.87
C VAL A 466 5.67 30.60 -4.31
N LEU A 467 5.47 30.76 -3.00
CA LEU A 467 4.17 30.51 -2.39
C LEU A 467 3.09 31.47 -2.92
N ASP A 468 3.42 32.75 -3.10
CA ASP A 468 2.51 33.76 -3.68
C ASP A 468 2.15 33.40 -5.13
N GLU A 469 3.12 32.94 -5.94
CA GLU A 469 2.88 32.54 -7.34
C GLU A 469 1.84 31.43 -7.44
N TYR A 470 1.95 30.39 -6.61
CA TYR A 470 1.10 29.20 -6.69
C TYR A 470 -0.21 29.31 -5.89
N PHE A 471 -0.22 30.00 -4.74
CA PHE A 471 -1.41 30.05 -3.87
C PHE A 471 -2.28 31.28 -4.05
N LYS A 472 -1.78 32.40 -4.57
CA LYS A 472 -2.61 33.61 -4.77
C LYS A 472 -3.84 33.40 -5.65
N PRO A 473 -3.80 32.59 -6.74
CA PRO A 473 -5.00 32.29 -7.53
C PRO A 473 -6.14 31.69 -6.71
N TYR A 474 -5.83 30.91 -5.65
CA TYR A 474 -6.83 30.28 -4.79
C TYR A 474 -7.67 31.27 -3.98
N GLU A 475 -7.19 32.51 -3.74
CA GLU A 475 -7.97 33.53 -3.03
C GLU A 475 -9.30 33.80 -3.73
N LEU A 476 -9.27 33.90 -5.06
CA LEU A 476 -10.45 34.17 -5.88
C LEU A 476 -11.41 32.98 -5.88
N ASP A 477 -10.89 31.75 -5.91
CA ASP A 477 -11.73 30.57 -5.94
C ASP A 477 -12.40 30.33 -4.59
N TRP A 478 -11.69 30.53 -3.47
CA TRP A 478 -12.30 30.47 -2.14
C TRP A 478 -13.38 31.52 -1.93
N TRP A 479 -13.18 32.72 -2.46
CA TRP A 479 -14.19 33.77 -2.43
C TRP A 479 -15.49 33.35 -3.15
N LYS A 480 -15.38 32.75 -4.34
CA LYS A 480 -16.55 32.21 -5.07
C LYS A 480 -17.27 31.13 -4.24
N TYR A 481 -16.52 30.23 -3.60
CA TYR A 481 -17.09 29.18 -2.74
C TYR A 481 -17.84 29.77 -1.54
N LEU A 482 -17.26 30.75 -0.84
CA LEU A 482 -17.90 31.42 0.29
C LEU A 482 -19.19 32.13 -0.12
N GLN A 483 -19.18 32.83 -1.25
CA GLN A 483 -20.39 33.47 -1.79
C GLN A 483 -21.49 32.45 -2.12
N HIS A 484 -21.12 31.30 -2.69
CA HIS A 484 -22.08 30.24 -2.97
C HIS A 484 -22.70 29.67 -1.68
N LEU A 485 -21.90 29.40 -0.64
CA LEU A 485 -22.42 28.94 0.65
C LEU A 485 -23.33 29.97 1.31
N GLN A 486 -23.01 31.26 1.22
CA GLN A 486 -23.87 32.35 1.71
C GLN A 486 -25.20 32.37 0.97
N PHE A 487 -25.19 32.20 -0.35
CA PHE A 487 -26.40 32.09 -1.15
C PHE A 487 -27.25 30.87 -0.74
N LEU A 488 -26.64 29.70 -0.50
CA LEU A 488 -27.34 28.51 -0.02
C LEU A 488 -27.91 28.70 1.39
N GLN A 489 -27.19 29.37 2.29
CA GLN A 489 -27.67 29.73 3.62
C GLN A 489 -28.93 30.60 3.56
N GLN A 490 -28.92 31.61 2.69
CA GLN A 490 -30.07 32.50 2.46
C GLN A 490 -31.24 31.74 1.83
N SER A 491 -30.96 30.91 0.82
CA SER A 491 -31.98 30.11 0.12
C SER A 491 -32.63 29.06 1.01
N THR A 492 -31.93 28.62 2.07
CA THR A 492 -32.42 27.65 3.06
C THR A 492 -32.89 28.28 4.36
N ALA A 493 -33.09 29.61 4.42
CA ALA A 493 -33.52 30.31 5.63
C ALA A 493 -34.84 29.78 6.23
N GLY A 494 -35.71 29.17 5.40
CA GLY A 494 -36.93 28.48 5.85
C GLY A 494 -36.70 27.08 6.47
N LEU A 495 -35.47 26.56 6.44
CA LEU A 495 -35.07 25.24 6.94
C LEU A 495 -33.99 25.44 8.03
N PRO A 496 -34.39 25.57 9.32
CA PRO A 496 -33.48 25.97 10.40
C PRO A 496 -32.20 25.13 10.49
N HIS A 497 -32.31 23.82 10.28
CA HIS A 497 -31.16 22.91 10.30
C HIS A 497 -30.19 23.12 9.14
N ALA A 498 -30.71 23.36 7.93
CA ALA A 498 -29.89 23.60 6.74
C ALA A 498 -29.21 24.98 6.80
N SER A 499 -29.97 26.02 7.15
CA SER A 499 -29.43 27.37 7.33
C SER A 499 -28.35 27.42 8.43
N THR A 500 -28.57 26.72 9.54
CA THR A 500 -27.57 26.60 10.61
C THR A 500 -26.32 25.86 10.12
N PHE A 501 -26.47 24.76 9.38
CA PHE A 501 -25.32 24.04 8.82
C PHE A 501 -24.46 24.94 7.91
N TYR A 502 -25.08 25.68 6.98
CA TYR A 502 -24.33 26.57 6.10
C TYR A 502 -23.67 27.73 6.85
N ALA A 503 -24.33 28.29 7.88
CA ALA A 503 -23.73 29.32 8.72
C ALA A 503 -22.42 28.86 9.36
N LEU A 504 -22.43 27.64 9.91
CA LEU A 504 -21.27 27.04 10.55
C LEU A 504 -20.18 26.68 9.54
N ALA A 505 -20.56 26.11 8.40
CA ALA A 505 -19.64 25.81 7.31
C ALA A 505 -18.93 27.08 6.79
N ILE A 506 -19.64 28.21 6.69
CA ILE A 506 -19.08 29.51 6.31
C ILE A 506 -18.09 30.01 7.37
N GLU A 507 -18.42 29.89 8.66
CA GLU A 507 -17.53 30.29 9.76
C GLU A 507 -16.24 29.46 9.77
N ASP A 508 -16.37 28.13 9.66
CA ASP A 508 -15.25 27.20 9.64
C ASP A 508 -14.37 27.40 8.40
N LEU A 509 -14.98 27.57 7.22
CA LEU A 509 -14.25 27.81 5.98
C LEU A 509 -13.58 29.19 5.97
N ASN A 510 -14.23 30.24 6.47
CA ASN A 510 -13.59 31.55 6.61
C ASN A 510 -12.38 31.50 7.54
N THR A 511 -12.51 30.81 8.67
CA THR A 511 -11.42 30.63 9.63
C THR A 511 -10.26 29.86 8.99
N TYR A 512 -10.58 28.80 8.23
CA TYR A 512 -9.62 28.01 7.47
C TYR A 512 -8.87 28.83 6.42
N VAL A 513 -9.61 29.50 5.54
CA VAL A 513 -9.04 30.32 4.47
C VAL A 513 -8.17 31.42 5.06
N HIS A 514 -8.64 32.15 6.08
CA HIS A 514 -7.81 33.19 6.71
C HIS A 514 -6.56 32.63 7.40
N GLY A 515 -6.67 31.47 8.05
CA GLY A 515 -5.54 30.84 8.75
C GLY A 515 -4.47 30.35 7.78
N VAL A 516 -4.88 29.55 6.79
CA VAL A 516 -3.98 28.88 5.84
C VAL A 516 -3.48 29.83 4.76
N MET A 517 -4.35 30.63 4.14
CA MET A 517 -3.92 31.55 3.07
C MET A 517 -2.97 32.62 3.59
N LYS A 518 -3.13 33.09 4.83
CA LYS A 518 -2.20 34.06 5.43
C LYS A 518 -0.78 33.49 5.61
N LYS A 519 -0.63 32.17 5.65
CA LYS A 519 0.65 31.48 5.82
C LYS A 519 1.29 31.18 4.47
N CYS A 520 0.48 30.77 3.50
CA CYS A 520 0.95 30.53 2.14
C CYS A 520 1.20 31.85 1.39
N ILE A 521 0.41 32.89 1.63
CA ILE A 521 0.56 34.17 0.95
C ILE A 521 1.21 35.12 1.94
N ALA A 522 2.29 35.78 1.54
CA ALA A 522 2.88 36.84 2.36
C ALA A 522 1.92 38.04 2.37
N VAL A 523 0.92 37.99 3.26
CA VAL A 523 -0.12 39.00 3.31
C VAL A 523 0.45 40.31 3.85
N GLN A 524 0.97 41.15 2.95
CA GLN A 524 1.09 42.59 3.15
C GLN A 524 -0.21 43.34 2.79
N GLY A 525 -1.29 42.65 2.39
CA GLY A 525 -2.51 43.28 1.84
C GLY A 525 -3.84 43.15 2.62
N ALA A 526 -4.05 42.15 3.49
CA ALA A 526 -5.40 41.84 4.01
C ALA A 526 -5.98 42.85 5.01
N LYS A 527 -5.25 43.92 5.36
CA LYS A 527 -5.81 45.01 6.19
C LYS A 527 -6.88 45.85 5.46
N HIS A 528 -7.03 45.73 4.15
CA HIS A 528 -7.97 46.57 3.38
C HIS A 528 -9.36 45.98 3.12
N TRP A 529 -9.65 44.74 3.52
CA TRP A 529 -10.91 44.06 3.13
C TRP A 529 -11.92 43.87 4.27
N ILE A 530 -11.61 44.31 5.49
CA ILE A 530 -12.48 44.18 6.68
C ILE A 530 -13.58 45.27 6.72
N GLY A 531 -13.92 45.89 5.59
CA GLY A 531 -14.88 47.00 5.60
C GLY A 531 -15.62 47.19 4.29
N PHE A 532 -16.61 46.36 4.02
CA PHE A 532 -17.76 46.78 3.20
C PHE A 532 -19.08 46.33 3.85
N PRO A 533 -20.10 47.21 3.98
CA PRO A 533 -21.32 46.91 4.72
C PRO A 533 -22.31 46.10 3.89
N THR A 534 -23.06 45.26 4.60
CA THR A 534 -24.08 44.30 4.16
C THR A 534 -25.40 44.94 3.69
N GLU A 535 -25.39 46.15 3.16
CA GLU A 535 -26.64 46.80 2.74
C GLU A 535 -26.60 47.22 1.27
N THR A 536 -27.62 46.71 0.56
CA THR A 536 -28.26 47.22 -0.66
C THR A 536 -28.04 46.33 -1.88
N ILE A 537 -29.02 45.46 -2.18
CA ILE A 537 -29.75 45.35 -3.45
C ILE A 537 -30.90 44.36 -3.17
N LEU A 538 -32.06 44.92 -2.83
CA LEU A 538 -33.35 44.24 -2.90
C LEU A 538 -34.00 44.76 -4.18
N GLU A 539 -34.00 43.98 -5.25
CA GLU A 539 -35.04 44.09 -6.27
C GLU A 539 -35.49 42.70 -6.71
N THR A 540 -36.82 42.60 -6.80
CA THR A 540 -37.68 41.43 -6.80
C THR A 540 -37.73 40.69 -8.13
N VAL A 541 -37.67 39.36 -8.10
CA VAL A 541 -38.19 38.47 -9.14
C VAL A 541 -39.10 37.43 -8.49
N PRO A 542 -40.33 37.17 -8.98
CA PRO A 542 -41.23 36.22 -8.36
C PRO A 542 -40.84 34.78 -8.72
N ILE A 543 -40.73 33.92 -7.71
CA ILE A 543 -40.52 32.47 -7.86
C ILE A 543 -41.88 31.76 -7.66
N PRO A 544 -42.25 30.75 -8.49
CA PRO A 544 -43.50 30.02 -8.33
C PRO A 544 -43.43 29.04 -7.14
N GLN A 545 -44.51 28.96 -6.37
CA GLN A 545 -44.68 27.96 -5.32
C GLN A 545 -44.88 26.57 -5.94
N VAL A 546 -43.98 25.65 -5.65
CA VAL A 546 -44.22 24.21 -5.77
C VAL A 546 -44.03 23.60 -4.39
N ALA A 547 -45.08 22.97 -3.88
CA ALA A 547 -45.06 22.27 -2.60
C ALA A 547 -44.32 20.93 -2.73
N PHE A 548 -43.37 20.68 -1.83
CA PHE A 548 -42.82 19.35 -1.59
C PHE A 548 -42.94 19.00 -0.10
N ALA A 549 -43.42 17.78 0.14
CA ALA A 549 -43.60 17.18 1.45
C ALA A 549 -42.26 16.67 2.04
N ASP A 550 -42.30 16.43 3.36
CA ASP A 550 -41.22 16.07 4.30
C ASP A 550 -40.05 15.25 3.76
N SER A 551 -38.82 15.64 4.14
CA SER A 551 -37.61 14.93 3.73
C SER A 551 -36.35 15.25 4.54
N SER A 552 -35.86 14.26 5.29
CA SER A 552 -34.44 14.12 5.64
C SER A 552 -33.61 13.56 4.47
N ASP A 553 -34.26 12.85 3.53
CA ASP A 553 -33.59 12.19 2.40
C ASP A 553 -33.35 13.12 1.18
N LEU A 554 -34.10 14.23 1.05
CA LEU A 554 -33.87 15.22 -0.02
C LEU A 554 -32.68 16.14 0.26
N LEU A 555 -32.29 16.33 1.53
CA LEU A 555 -31.12 17.14 1.88
C LEU A 555 -29.83 16.49 1.37
N LEU A 556 -29.71 15.18 1.48
CA LEU A 556 -28.58 14.41 0.92
C LEU A 556 -28.66 14.31 -0.61
N THR A 557 -29.86 14.19 -1.18
CA THR A 557 -30.05 14.08 -2.64
C THR A 557 -29.85 15.42 -3.36
N GLY A 558 -30.23 16.55 -2.74
CA GLY A 558 -29.99 17.89 -3.26
C GLY A 558 -28.52 18.33 -3.22
N ILE A 559 -27.78 17.86 -2.21
CA ILE A 559 -26.32 18.00 -2.15
C ILE A 559 -25.68 17.18 -3.29
N LYS A 560 -26.11 15.93 -3.50
CA LYS A 560 -25.59 15.06 -4.57
C LYS A 560 -25.75 15.66 -5.98
N ASN A 561 -26.95 16.16 -6.32
CA ASN A 561 -27.23 16.71 -7.65
C ASN A 561 -26.53 18.04 -7.95
N SER A 562 -26.09 18.78 -6.92
CA SER A 562 -25.34 20.03 -7.10
C SER A 562 -23.84 19.79 -7.29
N PHE A 563 -23.34 18.62 -6.88
CA PHE A 563 -21.94 18.22 -7.03
C PHE A 563 -21.64 17.48 -8.34
N ASP A 564 -22.64 16.84 -8.98
CA ASP A 564 -22.46 16.16 -10.28
C ASP A 564 -22.48 17.12 -11.50
N LEU A 565 -22.78 18.40 -11.29
CA LEU A 565 -22.86 19.46 -12.32
C LEU A 565 -21.62 20.39 -12.36
N LEU A 566 -20.63 20.15 -11.50
CA LEU A 566 -19.34 20.87 -11.37
C LEU A 566 -18.18 19.88 -11.37
#